data_AF-A0A6L7YDS0-F1
#
_entry.id   AF-A0A6L7YDS0-F1
#
_cell.length_a   1.000
_cell.length_b   1.000
_cell.length_c   1.000
_cell.angle_alpha   90.00
_cell.angle_beta   90.00
_cell.angle_gamma   90.00
#
_symmetry.space_group_name_H-M   'P 1'
#
loop_
_entity.id
_entity.type
_entity.pdbx_description
1 polymer ?
#
loop_
_entity_poly.entity_id
_entity_poly.type
_entity_poly.pdbx_seq_one_letter_code
_entity_poly.pdbx_strand_id
1 'polypeptide(L)'
;MTSELSADVVVIGSGAAGLSAAVSAAVALAERPGGHSVLLLERSDRLGGTTAVSGGVAWLPNNDHMRELELPDSPERALDYLRAISLGRADPALLAAF
;
A
#
# COMPACT_ATOMS: atom_id res chain seq x y z
N MET A 1 -28.06 9.66 -18.93
CA MET A 1 -27.04 8.85 -19.66
C MET A 1 -26.00 8.42 -18.65
N THR A 2 -25.88 7.13 -18.38
CA THR A 2 -24.75 6.56 -17.64
C THR A 2 -23.73 6.11 -18.69
N SER A 3 -22.55 6.72 -18.72
CA SER A 3 -21.44 6.25 -19.54
C SER A 3 -20.73 5.12 -18.79
N GLU A 4 -20.45 4.00 -19.47
CA GLU A 4 -19.61 2.95 -18.93
C GLU A 4 -18.13 3.37 -19.00
N LEU A 5 -17.40 3.13 -17.91
CA LEU A 5 -15.95 3.29 -17.84
C LEU A 5 -15.33 1.89 -17.78
N SER A 6 -14.26 1.65 -18.54
CA SER A 6 -13.53 0.39 -18.56
C SER A 6 -12.02 0.61 -18.46
N ALA A 7 -11.33 -0.34 -17.83
CA ALA A 7 -9.87 -0.38 -17.70
C ALA A 7 -9.42 -1.81 -17.39
N ASP A 8 -8.12 -2.10 -17.56
CA ASP A 8 -7.54 -3.41 -17.23
C ASP A 8 -7.51 -3.64 -15.71
N VAL A 9 -7.30 -2.56 -14.96
CA VAL A 9 -7.36 -2.54 -13.49
C VAL A 9 -8.20 -1.36 -13.04
N VAL A 10 -9.18 -1.62 -12.17
CA VAL A 10 -9.98 -0.59 -11.51
C VAL A 10 -9.63 -0.57 -10.03
N VAL A 11 -9.19 0.58 -9.53
CA VAL A 11 -8.87 0.82 -8.11
C VAL A 11 -9.91 1.74 -7.50
N ILE A 12 -10.48 1.36 -6.36
CA ILE A 12 -11.50 2.13 -5.66
C ILE A 12 -10.92 2.74 -4.38
N GLY A 13 -10.89 4.07 -4.32
CA GLY A 13 -10.35 4.86 -3.23
C GLY A 13 -8.93 5.36 -3.50
N SER A 14 -8.68 6.62 -3.14
CA SER A 14 -7.40 7.32 -3.36
C SER A 14 -6.52 7.44 -2.12
N GLY A 15 -6.76 6.64 -1.07
CA GLY A 15 -5.85 6.56 0.08
C GLY A 15 -4.49 5.95 -0.28
N ALA A 16 -3.58 5.85 0.68
CA ALA A 16 -2.25 5.27 0.47
C ALA A 16 -2.31 3.92 -0.24
N ALA A 17 -3.16 2.99 0.23
CA ALA A 17 -3.31 1.67 -0.38
C ALA A 17 -3.77 1.75 -1.84
N GLY A 18 -4.74 2.60 -2.15
CA GLY A 18 -5.29 2.73 -3.50
C GLY A 18 -4.31 3.36 -4.48
N LEU A 19 -3.65 4.45 -4.09
CA LEU A 19 -2.63 5.08 -4.93
C LEU A 19 -1.43 4.14 -5.15
N SER A 20 -0.96 3.45 -4.11
CA SER A 20 0.10 2.46 -4.23
C SER A 20 -0.29 1.33 -5.19
N ALA A 21 -1.50 0.78 -5.06
CA ALA A 21 -2.00 -0.26 -5.96
C ALA A 21 -2.10 0.23 -7.42
N ALA A 22 -2.60 1.45 -7.63
CA ALA A 22 -2.74 2.03 -8.97
C ALA A 22 -1.38 2.22 -9.65
N VAL A 23 -0.39 2.75 -8.92
CA VAL A 23 0.98 2.93 -9.44
C VAL A 23 1.64 1.59 -9.71
N SER A 24 1.57 0.64 -8.77
CA SER A 24 2.13 -0.70 -8.97
C SER A 24 1.51 -1.41 -10.18
N ALA A 25 0.20 -1.31 -10.37
CA ALA A 25 -0.48 -1.84 -11.54
C ALA A 25 -0.01 -1.16 -12.83
N ALA A 26 0.06 0.17 -12.85
CA ALA A 26 0.53 0.91 -14.01
C ALA A 26 1.98 0.53 -14.40
N VAL A 27 2.87 0.40 -13.42
CA VAL A 27 4.26 -0.05 -13.64
C VAL A 27 4.30 -1.48 -14.19
N ALA A 28 3.53 -2.41 -13.61
CA ALA A 28 3.48 -3.79 -14.09
C ALA A 28 2.90 -3.93 -15.51
N LEU A 29 2.00 -3.01 -15.89
CA LEU A 29 1.39 -2.97 -17.22
C LEU A 29 2.25 -2.25 -18.26
N ALA A 30 3.14 -1.34 -17.85
CA ALA A 30 3.95 -0.52 -18.76
C ALA A 30 4.85 -1.37 -19.68
N GLU A 31 5.31 -2.53 -19.22
CA GLU A 31 6.14 -3.46 -20.00
C GLU A 31 5.34 -4.31 -21.00
N ARG A 32 4.01 -4.23 -20.97
CA ARG A 32 3.15 -5.07 -21.83
C ARG A 32 2.85 -4.38 -23.16
N PRO A 33 2.85 -5.14 -24.28
CA PRO A 33 2.46 -4.60 -25.58
C PRO A 33 0.96 -4.32 -25.63
N GLY A 34 0.58 -3.18 -26.22
CA GLY A 34 -0.80 -2.68 -26.22
C GLY A 34 -1.00 -1.59 -25.16
N GLY A 35 -1.81 -0.59 -25.45
CA GLY A 35 -2.09 0.48 -24.48
C GLY A 35 -2.94 -0.09 -23.34
N HIS A 36 -2.34 -0.27 -22.17
CA HIS A 36 -3.03 -0.71 -20.97
C HIS A 36 -3.40 0.49 -20.10
N SER A 37 -4.46 0.34 -19.30
CA SER A 37 -5.01 1.43 -18.50
C SER A 37 -5.37 0.99 -17.08
N VAL A 38 -5.17 1.92 -16.14
CA VAL A 38 -5.61 1.82 -14.76
C VAL A 38 -6.62 2.94 -14.51
N LEU A 39 -7.80 2.60 -13.99
CA LEU A 39 -8.82 3.56 -13.59
C LEU A 39 -8.87 3.63 -12.06
N LEU A 40 -8.52 4.78 -11.48
CA LEU A 40 -8.68 5.04 -10.06
C LEU A 40 -9.93 5.91 -9.83
N LEU A 41 -10.84 5.42 -8.98
CA LEU A 41 -12.08 6.11 -8.63
C LEU A 41 -12.01 6.60 -7.19
N GLU A 42 -12.27 7.89 -6.99
CA GLU A 42 -12.40 8.51 -5.68
C GLU A 42 -13.80 9.12 -5.53
N ARG A 43 -14.41 8.96 -4.36
CA ARG A 43 -15.72 9.50 -4.04
C ARG A 43 -15.67 11.01 -3.79
N SER A 44 -14.59 11.46 -3.17
CA SER A 44 -14.33 12.84 -2.79
C SER A 44 -13.89 13.70 -3.98
N ASP A 45 -13.96 15.02 -3.82
CA ASP A 45 -13.32 16.00 -4.72
C ASP A 45 -11.80 16.12 -4.50
N ARG A 46 -11.27 15.40 -3.50
CA ARG A 46 -9.84 15.40 -3.12
C ARG A 46 -9.30 13.99 -2.97
N LEU A 47 -8.04 13.84 -3.34
CA LEU A 47 -7.30 12.60 -3.13
C LEU A 47 -6.89 12.41 -1.66
N GLY A 48 -6.62 11.16 -1.30
CA GLY A 48 -5.86 10.79 -0.10
C GLY A 48 -6.68 10.26 1.07
N GLY A 49 -7.99 10.45 1.11
CA GLY A 49 -8.86 9.90 2.16
C GLY A 49 -8.34 10.14 3.58
N THR A 50 -8.37 9.11 4.43
CA THR A 50 -7.82 9.20 5.80
C THR A 50 -6.29 9.31 5.82
N THR A 51 -5.59 8.85 4.78
CA THR A 51 -4.14 9.01 4.66
C THR A 51 -3.75 10.49 4.63
N ALA A 52 -4.48 11.33 3.89
CA ALA A 52 -4.18 12.76 3.75
C ALA A 52 -4.26 13.55 5.07
N VAL A 53 -5.01 13.07 6.05
CA VAL A 53 -5.17 13.68 7.38
C VAL A 53 -4.47 12.90 8.49
N SER A 54 -3.70 11.86 8.12
CA SER A 54 -2.91 11.09 9.08
C SER A 54 -1.72 11.91 9.60
N GLY A 55 -1.08 11.43 10.67
CA GLY A 55 0.18 12.00 11.14
C GLY A 55 1.36 11.81 10.19
N GLY A 56 1.17 11.17 9.03
CA GLY A 56 2.22 10.93 8.03
C GLY A 56 3.28 9.92 8.45
N VAL A 57 3.06 9.20 9.54
CA VAL A 57 4.01 8.22 10.08
C VAL A 57 3.80 6.86 9.40
N ALA A 58 4.84 6.36 8.74
CA ALA A 58 4.92 4.99 8.25
C ALA A 58 5.79 4.16 9.19
N TRP A 59 5.30 3.00 9.63
CA TRP A 59 6.10 2.05 10.38
C TRP A 59 6.84 1.15 9.39
N LEU A 60 8.14 1.37 9.24
CA LEU A 60 9.01 0.72 8.27
C LEU A 60 10.18 0.05 9.01
N PRO A 61 9.99 -1.12 9.62
CA PRO A 61 11.06 -1.80 10.36
C PRO A 61 12.18 -2.27 9.41
N ASN A 62 13.38 -2.48 9.94
CA ASN A 62 14.54 -3.01 9.21
C ASN A 62 14.89 -2.27 7.90
N ASN A 63 14.62 -0.97 7.85
CA ASN A 63 14.93 -0.13 6.68
C ASN A 63 16.42 0.23 6.60
N ASP A 64 16.86 0.73 5.43
CA ASP A 64 18.25 1.07 5.16
C ASP A 64 18.79 2.17 6.10
N HIS A 65 17.97 3.16 6.45
CA HIS A 65 18.38 4.26 7.34
C HIS A 65 18.68 3.80 8.76
N MET A 66 17.99 2.77 9.25
CA MET A 66 18.33 2.17 10.55
C MET A 66 19.73 1.56 10.52
N ARG A 67 20.14 0.95 9.41
CA ARG A 67 21.49 0.40 9.25
C ARG A 67 22.54 1.50 9.18
N GLU A 68 22.25 2.59 8.47
CA GLU A 68 23.12 3.78 8.41
C GLU A 68 23.34 4.40 9.79
N LEU A 69 22.35 4.33 10.67
CA LEU A 69 22.39 4.81 12.05
C LEU A 69 22.86 3.76 13.07
N GLU A 70 23.31 2.58 12.61
CA GLU A 70 23.73 1.46 13.44
C GLU A 70 22.66 1.01 14.46
N LEU A 71 21.37 1.21 14.14
CA LEU A 71 20.23 0.77 14.93
C LEU A 71 19.90 -0.69 14.60
N PRO A 72 20.06 -1.63 15.55
CA PRO A 72 19.82 -3.04 15.29
C PRO A 72 18.33 -3.32 15.13
N ASP A 73 17.94 -3.92 14.01
CA ASP A 73 16.60 -4.42 13.75
C ASP A 73 16.64 -5.65 12.82
N SER A 74 15.51 -6.37 12.69
CA SER A 74 15.40 -7.48 11.74
C SER A 74 13.94 -7.78 11.37
N PRO A 75 13.68 -8.48 10.24
CA PRO A 75 12.33 -8.90 9.89
C PRO A 75 11.67 -9.78 10.97
N GLU A 76 12.45 -10.62 11.65
CA GLU A 76 11.96 -11.48 12.73
C GLU A 76 11.51 -10.65 13.93
N ARG A 77 12.27 -9.61 14.30
CA ARG A 77 11.91 -8.69 15.40
C ARG A 77 10.64 -7.91 15.09
N ALA A 78 10.50 -7.46 13.84
CA ALA A 78 9.28 -6.80 13.37
C ALA A 78 8.05 -7.72 13.47
N LEU A 79 8.21 -8.98 13.04
CA LEU A 79 7.14 -9.97 13.08
C LEU A 79 6.76 -10.34 14.51
N ASP A 80 7.74 -10.48 15.41
CA ASP A 80 7.49 -10.73 16.84
C ASP A 80 6.76 -9.56 17.50
N TYR A 81 7.11 -8.32 17.15
CA TYR A 81 6.38 -7.14 17.58
C TYR A 81 4.92 -7.17 17.11
N LEU A 82 4.68 -7.41 15.81
CA LEU A 82 3.34 -7.53 15.23
C LEU A 82 2.51 -8.61 15.91
N ARG A 83 3.10 -9.80 16.15
CA ARG A 83 2.44 -10.89 16.88
C ARG A 83 2.03 -10.46 18.28
N ALA A 84 2.93 -9.81 19.02
CA ALA A 84 2.66 -9.35 20.38
C ALA A 84 1.50 -8.33 20.44
N ILE A 85 1.48 -7.34 19.54
CA ILE A 85 0.43 -6.31 19.53
C ILE A 85 -0.90 -6.78 18.94
N SER A 86 -0.88 -7.84 18.12
CA SER A 86 -2.09 -8.40 17.51
C SER A 86 -2.99 -9.18 18.49
N LEU A 87 -2.48 -9.52 19.68
CA LEU A 87 -3.17 -10.30 20.70
C LEU A 87 -3.76 -11.63 20.17
N GLY A 88 -3.06 -12.25 19.20
CA GLY A 88 -3.48 -13.51 18.57
C GLY A 88 -4.67 -13.40 17.63
N ARG A 89 -5.05 -12.19 17.21
CA ARG A 89 -6.22 -11.95 16.34
C ARG A 89 -5.87 -11.73 14.87
N ALA A 90 -4.62 -11.48 14.56
CA ALA A 90 -4.19 -11.25 13.18
C ALA A 90 -3.93 -12.57 12.45
N ASP A 91 -4.20 -12.57 11.15
CA ASP A 91 -3.82 -13.67 10.25
C ASP A 91 -2.29 -13.74 10.16
N PRO A 92 -1.66 -14.88 10.51
CA PRO A 92 -0.21 -15.04 10.41
C PRO A 92 0.36 -14.75 9.01
N ALA A 93 -0.39 -15.06 7.95
CA ALA A 93 0.05 -14.80 6.58
C ALA A 93 0.07 -13.29 6.28
N LEU A 94 -0.90 -12.53 6.79
CA LEU A 94 -0.92 -11.07 6.65
C LEU A 94 0.19 -10.41 7.48
N LEU A 95 0.49 -10.95 8.67
CA LEU A 95 1.61 -10.44 9.46
C LEU A 95 2.96 -10.66 8.76
N ALA A 96 3.13 -11.78 8.08
CA ALA A 96 4.36 -12.09 7.34
C ALA A 96 4.52 -11.30 6.04
N ALA A 97 3.42 -10.77 5.49
CA ALA A 97 3.42 -9.93 4.29
C ALA A 97 3.61 -8.43 4.58
N PHE A 98 3.56 -8.04 5.85
CA PHE A 98 3.73 -6.66 6.32
C PHE A 98 5.21 -6.33 6.52
#